data_AF-A0A2V8N8D2-F1
#
_entry.id   AF-A0A2V8N8D2-F1
#
_cell.length_a   1.000
_cell.length_b   1.000
_cell.length_c   1.000
_cell.angle_alpha   90.00
_cell.angle_beta   90.00
_cell.angle_gamma   90.00
#
_symmetry.space_group_name_H-M   'P 1'
#
loop_
_entity.id
_entity.type
_entity.pdbx_description
1 polymer ?
#
loop_
_entity_poly.entity_id
_entity_poly.type
_entity_poly.pdbx_seq_one_letter_code
_entity_poly.pdbx_strand_id
1 'polypeptide(L)'
;MKRKQSEQEALVQLQRVKTSYQSFIKSTYEHAAQDCRTCPTRGVCCTDEHFVNVHITRLEAVAIRETLARTPRLDEKGKRAVYERAREAVERYKLTAAGDTFKQTYSCPLYDPSVGCLVHARAKPAPCIQHACYENWEDLPPVSLQARTEHRVEQLNREVYGAAWAWLPLPFWLTLIDPKADTSELEVLSREWGVRQAENNSTNALRRKRKSLPVIKIRA
;
A
#
# COMPACT_ATOMS: atom_id res chain seq x y z
N MET A 1 -25.89 9.43 11.48
CA MET A 1 -25.05 9.01 10.33
C MET A 1 -23.68 9.68 10.48
N LYS A 2 -22.57 8.94 10.52
CA LYS A 2 -21.23 9.57 10.45
C LYS A 2 -21.09 10.24 9.08
N ARG A 3 -20.64 11.50 9.06
CA ARG A 3 -20.35 12.24 7.82
C ARG A 3 -19.27 11.46 7.05
N LYS A 4 -19.50 11.14 5.77
CA LYS A 4 -18.44 10.56 4.92
C LYS A 4 -17.30 11.56 4.85
N GLN A 5 -16.09 11.10 5.18
CA GLN A 5 -14.88 11.91 5.08
C GLN A 5 -14.54 12.14 3.60
N SER A 6 -14.09 13.33 3.25
CA SER A 6 -13.60 13.60 1.89
C SER A 6 -12.24 12.94 1.63
N GLU A 7 -11.93 12.61 0.38
CA GLU A 7 -10.63 12.05 -0.02
C GLU A 7 -9.47 12.97 0.42
N GLN A 8 -9.63 14.29 0.30
CA GLN A 8 -8.62 15.26 0.69
C GLN A 8 -8.35 15.26 2.20
N GLU A 9 -9.40 15.21 3.03
CA GLU A 9 -9.24 15.09 4.49
C GLU A 9 -8.56 13.77 4.86
N ALA A 10 -8.87 12.68 4.16
CA ALA A 10 -8.27 11.38 4.40
C ALA A 10 -6.80 11.33 3.98
N LEU A 11 -6.41 12.01 2.90
CA LEU A 11 -5.00 12.18 2.51
C LEU A 11 -4.21 12.93 3.59
N VAL A 12 -4.79 13.97 4.19
CA VAL A 12 -4.16 14.68 5.32
C VAL A 12 -3.99 13.77 6.53
N GLN A 13 -5.01 12.96 6.86
CA GLN A 13 -4.91 12.01 7.96
C GLN A 13 -3.92 10.88 7.68
N LEU A 14 -3.90 10.35 6.46
CA LEU A 14 -2.94 9.35 5.99
C LEU A 14 -1.51 9.87 6.15
N GLN A 15 -1.25 11.11 5.73
CA GLN A 15 0.05 11.75 5.91
C GLN A 15 0.44 11.80 7.39
N ARG A 16 -0.46 12.23 8.28
CA ARG A 16 -0.19 12.31 9.72
C ARG A 16 0.14 10.94 10.32
N VAL A 17 -0.64 9.92 9.98
CA VAL A 17 -0.41 8.53 10.41
C VAL A 17 0.97 8.06 9.97
N LYS A 18 1.31 8.25 8.69
CA LYS A 18 2.57 7.77 8.11
C LYS A 18 3.78 8.58 8.56
N THR A 19 3.67 9.90 8.69
CA THR A 19 4.75 10.73 9.25
C THR A 19 5.02 10.36 10.70
N SER A 20 3.98 10.18 11.54
CA SER A 20 4.18 9.75 12.92
C SER A 20 4.85 8.38 12.99
N TYR A 21 4.43 7.45 12.14
CA TYR A 21 5.04 6.13 12.06
C TYR A 21 6.50 6.19 11.59
N GLN A 22 6.78 6.93 10.51
CA GLN A 22 8.14 7.11 9.99
C GLN A 22 9.06 7.77 11.01
N SER A 23 8.60 8.81 11.70
CA SER A 23 9.39 9.47 12.76
C SER A 23 9.73 8.50 13.89
N PHE A 24 8.76 7.67 14.30
CA PHE A 24 8.99 6.66 15.34
C PHE A 24 10.00 5.58 14.91
N ILE A 25 9.87 5.06 13.68
CA ILE A 25 10.81 4.08 13.12
C ILE A 25 12.22 4.69 13.05
N LYS A 26 12.32 5.92 12.55
CA LYS A 26 13.58 6.65 12.44
C LYS A 26 14.26 6.86 13.80
N SER A 27 13.52 7.33 14.81
CA SER A 27 14.11 7.62 16.12
C SER A 27 14.49 6.37 16.90
N THR A 28 13.77 5.27 16.69
CA THR A 28 13.82 4.09 17.58
C THR A 28 14.58 2.93 16.98
N TYR A 29 14.65 2.81 15.66
CA TYR A 29 15.25 1.63 15.00
C TYR A 29 16.28 1.99 13.93
N GLU A 30 16.05 3.04 13.11
CA GLU A 30 16.96 3.34 11.98
C GLU A 30 18.38 3.73 12.38
N HIS A 31 18.68 3.96 13.67
CA HIS A 31 20.05 4.13 14.14
C HIS A 31 20.91 2.86 13.97
N ALA A 32 20.28 1.69 13.88
CA ALA A 32 20.93 0.40 13.60
C ALA A 32 20.83 -0.01 12.12
N ALA A 33 20.18 0.79 11.28
CA ALA A 33 20.08 0.52 9.85
C ALA A 33 21.20 1.24 9.07
N GLN A 34 21.66 0.63 7.98
CA GLN A 34 22.57 1.29 7.04
C GLN A 34 21.88 2.46 6.34
N ASP A 35 22.57 3.59 6.21
CA ASP A 35 22.10 4.73 5.41
C ASP A 35 22.15 4.39 3.92
N CYS A 36 21.01 4.47 3.24
CA CYS A 36 20.91 4.30 1.78
C CYS A 36 21.85 5.21 0.98
N ARG A 37 22.30 6.35 1.53
CA ARG A 37 23.23 7.27 0.87
C ARG A 37 24.66 6.76 0.85
N THR A 38 25.04 5.92 1.82
CA THR A 38 26.39 5.35 1.96
C THR A 38 26.42 3.85 1.70
N CYS A 39 25.27 3.23 1.49
CA CYS A 39 25.12 1.81 1.16
C CYS A 39 25.88 1.45 -0.14
N PRO A 40 26.74 0.40 -0.12
CA PRO A 40 27.53 0.00 -1.29
C PRO A 40 26.66 -0.53 -2.44
N THR A 41 25.47 -1.05 -2.13
CA THR A 41 24.48 -1.58 -3.06
C THR A 41 23.24 -0.69 -3.10
N ARG A 42 23.45 0.63 -3.20
CA ARG A 42 22.37 1.63 -3.15
C ARG A 42 21.23 1.30 -4.11
N GLY A 43 20.04 1.12 -3.54
CA GLY A 43 18.82 0.91 -4.31
C GLY A 43 18.57 -0.52 -4.76
N VAL A 44 19.49 -1.47 -4.53
CA VAL A 44 19.27 -2.89 -4.86
C VAL A 44 18.01 -3.41 -4.18
N CYS A 45 17.77 -3.06 -2.92
CA CYS A 45 16.52 -3.41 -2.22
C CYS A 45 15.23 -2.82 -2.82
N CYS A 46 15.34 -1.90 -3.79
CA CYS A 46 14.21 -1.31 -4.52
C CYS A 46 14.16 -1.76 -5.98
N THR A 47 15.29 -2.09 -6.60
CA THR A 47 15.37 -2.45 -8.02
C THR A 47 15.46 -3.95 -8.26
N ASP A 48 15.90 -4.71 -7.27
CA ASP A 48 16.01 -6.16 -7.35
C ASP A 48 14.62 -6.80 -7.20
N GLU A 49 14.23 -7.47 -8.28
CA GLU A 49 12.97 -8.16 -8.44
C GLU A 49 12.83 -9.40 -7.56
N HIS A 50 13.80 -9.76 -6.72
CA HIS A 50 13.67 -10.84 -5.74
C HIS A 50 13.21 -10.36 -4.35
N PHE A 51 13.25 -9.05 -4.07
CA PHE A 51 13.04 -8.52 -2.72
C PHE A 51 11.78 -7.66 -2.54
N VAL A 52 11.27 -7.05 -3.61
CA VAL A 52 10.19 -6.06 -3.49
C VAL A 52 8.83 -6.69 -3.80
N ASN A 53 7.97 -6.84 -2.80
CA ASN A 53 6.60 -7.35 -2.90
C ASN A 53 5.55 -6.38 -2.31
N VAL A 54 5.76 -5.07 -2.46
CA VAL A 54 4.98 -4.04 -1.75
C VAL A 54 3.53 -3.96 -2.26
N HIS A 55 2.59 -4.29 -1.40
CA HIS A 55 1.17 -4.04 -1.66
C HIS A 55 0.77 -2.72 -1.03
N ILE A 56 -0.03 -1.92 -1.74
CA ILE A 56 -0.55 -0.65 -1.22
C ILE A 56 -2.07 -0.60 -1.34
N THR A 57 -2.68 0.36 -0.65
CA THR A 57 -4.11 0.66 -0.77
C THR A 57 -4.38 1.76 -1.79
N ARG A 58 -5.66 1.93 -2.17
CA ARG A 58 -6.11 3.01 -3.06
C ARG A 58 -5.70 4.39 -2.55
N LEU A 59 -5.91 4.68 -1.27
CA LEU A 59 -5.59 6.00 -0.70
C LEU A 59 -4.08 6.30 -0.76
N GLU A 60 -3.24 5.27 -0.57
CA GLU A 60 -1.79 5.43 -0.72
C GLU A 60 -1.38 5.64 -2.19
N ALA A 61 -2.02 4.96 -3.13
CA ALA A 61 -1.79 5.18 -4.56
C ALA A 61 -2.14 6.62 -4.96
N VAL A 62 -3.29 7.13 -4.50
CA VAL A 62 -3.68 8.53 -4.70
C VAL A 62 -2.66 9.48 -4.07
N ALA A 63 -2.19 9.22 -2.84
CA ALA A 63 -1.16 10.03 -2.20
C ALA A 63 0.16 10.07 -3.01
N ILE A 64 0.54 8.94 -3.63
CA ILE A 64 1.70 8.87 -4.53
C ILE A 64 1.48 9.74 -5.77
N ARG A 65 0.32 9.63 -6.45
CA ARG A 65 -0.02 10.46 -7.61
C ARG A 65 0.09 11.94 -7.29
N GLU A 66 -0.54 12.38 -6.19
CA GLU A 66 -0.52 13.77 -5.75
C GLU A 66 0.90 14.24 -5.43
N THR A 67 1.71 13.37 -4.83
CA THR A 67 3.12 13.66 -4.54
C THR A 67 3.91 13.86 -5.82
N LEU A 68 3.78 12.96 -6.81
CA LEU A 68 4.46 13.08 -8.10
C LEU A 68 4.03 14.34 -8.84
N ALA A 69 2.74 14.64 -8.87
CA ALA A 69 2.18 15.82 -9.52
C ALA A 69 2.75 17.13 -8.96
N ARG A 70 2.94 17.19 -7.63
CA ARG A 70 3.40 18.38 -6.88
C ARG A 70 4.91 18.41 -6.63
N THR A 71 5.69 17.46 -7.16
CA THR A 71 7.15 17.41 -6.95
C THR A 71 7.84 18.34 -7.93
N PRO A 72 8.41 19.49 -7.49
CA PRO A 72 8.91 20.51 -8.43
C PRO A 72 10.10 20.06 -9.26
N ARG A 73 10.88 19.10 -8.76
CA ARG A 73 12.06 18.55 -9.44
C ARG A 73 11.72 17.49 -10.49
N LEU A 74 10.46 17.08 -10.58
CA LEU A 74 10.01 16.07 -11.52
C LEU A 74 9.21 16.79 -12.62
N ASP A 75 9.77 16.86 -13.82
CA ASP A 75 9.09 17.39 -14.99
C ASP A 75 8.02 16.42 -15.51
N GLU A 76 7.24 16.83 -16.51
CA GLU A 76 6.18 15.98 -17.07
C GLU A 76 6.72 14.68 -17.66
N LYS A 77 7.93 14.69 -18.23
CA LYS A 77 8.59 13.48 -18.73
C LYS A 77 8.93 12.52 -17.58
N GLY A 78 9.50 13.02 -16.49
CA GLY A 78 9.82 12.23 -15.30
C GLY A 78 8.57 11.67 -14.63
N LYS A 79 7.49 12.45 -14.53
CA LYS A 79 6.19 11.97 -14.02
C LYS A 79 5.66 10.84 -14.89
N ARG A 80 5.71 11.00 -16.22
CA ARG A 80 5.27 10.01 -17.20
C ARG A 80 6.07 8.71 -17.12
N ALA A 81 7.39 8.82 -16.98
CA ALA A 81 8.30 7.68 -16.88
C ALA A 81 8.00 6.77 -15.69
N VAL A 82 7.52 7.31 -14.55
CA VAL A 82 7.10 6.49 -13.40
C VAL A 82 6.00 5.51 -13.78
N TYR A 83 4.96 6.00 -14.44
CA TYR A 83 3.82 5.18 -14.83
C TYR A 83 4.14 4.26 -16.02
N GLU A 84 5.07 4.62 -16.89
CA GLU A 84 5.61 3.72 -17.92
C GLU A 84 6.34 2.54 -17.28
N ARG A 85 7.27 2.80 -16.34
CA ARG A 85 7.91 1.74 -15.55
C ARG A 85 6.90 0.87 -14.80
N ALA A 86 5.82 1.47 -14.30
CA ALA A 86 4.76 0.72 -13.63
C ALA A 86 4.06 -0.25 -14.60
N ARG A 87 3.72 0.18 -15.82
CA ARG A 87 3.17 -0.70 -16.87
C ARG A 87 4.14 -1.80 -17.27
N GLU A 88 5.40 -1.45 -17.50
CA GLU A 88 6.45 -2.42 -17.82
C GLU A 88 6.59 -3.47 -16.72
N ALA A 89 6.54 -3.08 -15.44
CA ALA A 89 6.58 -4.00 -14.32
C ALA A 89 5.33 -4.90 -14.28
N VAL A 90 4.13 -4.35 -14.47
CA VAL A 90 2.89 -5.13 -14.54
C VAL A 90 2.97 -6.19 -15.64
N GLU A 91 3.44 -5.81 -16.83
CA GLU A 91 3.57 -6.70 -17.98
C GLU A 91 4.66 -7.76 -17.79
N ARG A 92 5.84 -7.35 -17.31
CA ARG A 92 7.01 -8.23 -17.12
C ARG A 92 6.76 -9.27 -16.04
N TYR A 93 6.24 -8.84 -14.89
CA TYR A 93 6.04 -9.69 -13.72
C TYR A 93 4.64 -10.31 -13.65
N LYS A 94 3.80 -10.06 -14.66
CA LYS A 94 2.42 -10.57 -14.74
C LYS A 94 1.63 -10.24 -13.46
N LEU A 95 1.72 -8.99 -13.01
CA LEU A 95 1.03 -8.53 -11.82
C LEU A 95 -0.46 -8.36 -12.13
N THR A 96 -1.32 -8.87 -11.25
CA THR A 96 -2.78 -8.85 -11.45
C THR A 96 -3.49 -8.39 -10.18
N ALA A 97 -4.78 -8.05 -10.29
CA ALA A 97 -5.62 -7.78 -9.13
C ALA A 97 -6.19 -9.05 -8.46
N ALA A 98 -6.06 -10.20 -9.12
CA ALA A 98 -6.56 -11.49 -8.66
C ALA A 98 -5.42 -12.45 -8.31
N GLY A 99 -5.71 -13.46 -7.49
CA GLY A 99 -4.76 -14.48 -7.07
C GLY A 99 -3.96 -14.11 -5.81
N ASP A 100 -2.98 -14.95 -5.48
CA ASP A 100 -2.03 -14.73 -4.38
C ASP A 100 -0.83 -13.91 -4.89
N THR A 101 -0.99 -12.59 -4.91
CA THR A 101 0.00 -11.65 -5.45
C THR A 101 1.12 -11.31 -4.44
N PHE A 102 0.97 -11.71 -3.17
CA PHE A 102 1.96 -11.39 -2.11
C PHE A 102 3.28 -12.14 -2.27
N LYS A 103 3.30 -13.22 -3.07
CA LYS A 103 4.51 -13.95 -3.47
C LYS A 103 5.20 -13.36 -4.69
N GLN A 104 4.54 -12.44 -5.41
CA GLN A 104 5.13 -11.82 -6.58
C GLN A 104 6.05 -10.68 -6.15
N THR A 105 7.22 -10.65 -6.77
CA THR A 105 8.23 -9.62 -6.56
C THR A 105 8.51 -8.88 -7.87
N TYR A 106 8.92 -7.61 -7.78
CA TYR A 106 9.05 -6.74 -8.96
C TYR A 106 10.02 -5.57 -8.71
N SER A 107 10.61 -4.98 -9.74
CA SER A 107 11.38 -3.74 -9.56
C SER A 107 10.47 -2.53 -9.27
N CYS A 108 10.77 -1.76 -8.22
CA CYS A 108 9.93 -0.63 -7.79
C CYS A 108 9.95 0.53 -8.81
N PRO A 109 8.80 0.92 -9.39
CA PRO A 109 8.73 1.98 -10.41
C PRO A 109 9.00 3.39 -9.85
N LEU A 110 8.95 3.56 -8.52
CA LEU A 110 9.19 4.83 -7.82
C LEU A 110 10.66 5.06 -7.47
N TYR A 111 11.56 4.12 -7.77
CA TYR A 111 12.98 4.32 -7.60
C TYR A 111 13.59 5.00 -8.84
N ASP A 112 14.37 6.04 -8.61
CA ASP A 112 15.20 6.70 -9.60
C ASP A 112 16.68 6.60 -9.15
N PRO A 113 17.62 6.12 -9.99
CA PRO A 113 19.01 5.98 -9.57
C PRO A 113 19.69 7.29 -9.15
N SER A 114 19.29 8.42 -9.72
CA SER A 114 19.90 9.72 -9.45
C SER A 114 19.39 10.35 -8.13
N VAL A 115 18.12 10.12 -7.78
CA VAL A 115 17.47 10.75 -6.62
C VAL A 115 17.17 9.77 -5.48
N GLY A 116 16.95 8.49 -5.78
CA GLY A 116 16.42 7.47 -4.88
C GLY A 116 14.90 7.32 -5.02
N CYS A 117 14.21 7.01 -3.91
CA CYS A 117 12.76 6.87 -3.91
C CYS A 117 12.08 8.25 -4.10
N LEU A 118 11.33 8.41 -5.20
CA LEU A 118 10.67 9.66 -5.59
C LEU A 118 9.61 10.16 -4.60
N VAL A 119 9.11 9.27 -3.74
CA VAL A 119 8.06 9.59 -2.74
C VAL A 119 8.56 9.52 -1.29
N HIS A 120 9.87 9.34 -1.08
CA HIS A 120 10.48 9.01 0.23
C HIS A 120 9.97 9.88 1.39
N ALA A 121 9.85 11.20 1.18
CA ALA A 121 9.53 12.15 2.25
C ALA A 121 8.03 12.37 2.47
N ARG A 122 7.19 12.09 1.47
CA ARG A 122 5.77 12.51 1.48
C ARG A 122 4.82 11.33 1.37
N ALA A 123 5.05 10.39 0.47
CA ALA A 123 4.11 9.30 0.20
C ALA A 123 4.73 7.89 0.27
N LYS A 124 5.90 7.72 0.92
CA LYS A 124 6.53 6.40 1.14
C LYS A 124 5.49 5.41 1.70
N PRO A 125 5.16 4.30 1.01
CA PRO A 125 4.13 3.36 1.46
C PRO A 125 4.37 2.84 2.87
N ALA A 126 3.30 2.53 3.61
CA ALA A 126 3.40 2.00 4.97
C ALA A 126 4.29 0.74 5.07
N PRO A 127 4.18 -0.26 4.17
CA PRO A 127 5.09 -1.41 4.17
C PRO A 127 6.55 -1.00 3.96
N CYS A 128 6.83 0.03 3.15
CA CYS A 128 8.20 0.48 2.91
C CYS A 128 8.82 1.22 4.11
N ILE A 129 8.02 1.77 5.02
CA ILE A 129 8.55 2.58 6.13
C ILE A 129 9.41 1.73 7.06
N GLN A 130 9.01 0.48 7.33
CA GLN A 130 9.73 -0.42 8.24
C GLN A 130 10.96 -1.09 7.60
N HIS A 131 11.02 -1.15 6.27
CA HIS A 131 12.06 -1.87 5.53
C HIS A 131 13.30 -1.01 5.28
N ALA A 132 14.05 -0.72 6.34
CA ALA A 132 15.43 -0.24 6.23
C ALA A 132 16.42 -1.42 6.16
N CYS A 133 17.68 -1.15 5.81
CA CYS A 133 18.72 -2.18 5.68
C CYS A 133 19.34 -2.47 7.05
N TYR A 134 18.76 -3.39 7.81
CA TYR A 134 19.29 -3.87 9.08
C TYR A 134 20.25 -5.03 8.87
N GLU A 135 21.35 -5.07 9.63
CA GLU A 135 22.29 -6.18 9.60
C GLU A 135 21.83 -7.34 10.50
N ASN A 136 21.23 -7.02 11.65
CA ASN A 136 20.79 -8.01 12.63
C ASN A 136 19.26 -8.07 12.74
N TRP A 137 18.73 -9.26 13.05
CA TRP A 137 17.30 -9.48 13.17
C TRP A 137 16.69 -8.82 14.41
N GLU A 138 17.46 -8.69 15.48
CA GLU A 138 17.08 -8.03 16.73
C GLU A 138 16.84 -6.51 16.58
N ASP A 139 17.44 -5.90 15.55
CA ASP A 139 17.31 -4.48 15.26
C ASP A 139 16.02 -4.17 14.46
N LEU A 140 15.36 -5.21 13.94
CA LEU A 140 14.15 -5.05 13.15
C LEU A 140 12.99 -4.54 14.01
N PRO A 141 12.22 -3.55 13.52
CA PRO A 141 11.01 -3.15 14.20
C PRO A 141 10.02 -4.34 14.26
N PRO A 142 9.29 -4.52 15.37
CA PRO A 142 8.32 -5.60 15.48
C PRO A 142 7.21 -5.45 14.45
N VAL A 143 6.83 -6.56 13.79
CA VAL A 143 5.77 -6.62 12.76
C VAL A 143 4.43 -6.02 13.23
N SER A 144 4.16 -6.06 14.53
CA SER A 144 2.96 -5.46 15.12
C SER A 144 2.88 -3.93 14.96
N LEU A 145 4.00 -3.24 14.76
CA LEU A 145 4.02 -1.80 14.45
C LEU A 145 3.45 -1.53 13.05
N GLN A 146 3.98 -2.21 12.04
CA GLN A 146 3.47 -2.14 10.67
C GLN A 146 1.98 -2.50 10.62
N ALA A 147 1.58 -3.63 11.23
CA ALA A 147 0.19 -4.08 11.24
C ALA A 147 -0.77 -3.03 11.84
N ARG A 148 -0.36 -2.33 12.92
CA ARG A 148 -1.17 -1.25 13.50
C ARG A 148 -1.30 -0.05 12.57
N THR A 149 -0.24 0.32 11.87
CA THR A 149 -0.27 1.41 10.89
C THR A 149 -1.14 1.04 9.69
N GLU A 150 -0.93 -0.15 9.12
CA GLU A 150 -1.73 -0.67 8.00
C GLU A 150 -3.21 -0.72 8.36
N HIS A 151 -3.57 -1.19 9.57
CA HIS A 151 -4.97 -1.19 10.01
C HIS A 151 -5.60 0.21 10.02
N ARG A 152 -4.85 1.25 10.41
CA ARG A 152 -5.31 2.65 10.34
C ARG A 152 -5.47 3.11 8.89
N VAL A 153 -4.56 2.72 8.00
CA VAL A 153 -4.67 3.01 6.56
C VAL A 153 -5.91 2.34 5.96
N GLU A 154 -6.19 1.09 6.31
CA GLU A 154 -7.40 0.38 5.88
C GLU A 154 -8.67 1.06 6.39
N GLN A 155 -8.68 1.53 7.64
CA GLN A 155 -9.81 2.25 8.20
C GLN A 155 -10.11 3.52 7.38
N LEU A 156 -9.08 4.30 7.05
CA LEU A 156 -9.25 5.49 6.20
C LEU A 156 -9.78 5.11 4.81
N ASN A 157 -9.28 4.04 4.19
CA ASN A 157 -9.80 3.58 2.90
C ASN A 157 -11.28 3.16 3.00
N ARG A 158 -11.69 2.47 4.07
CA ARG A 158 -13.10 2.11 4.32
C ARG A 158 -13.98 3.35 4.49
N GLU A 159 -13.49 4.37 5.17
CA GLU A 159 -14.25 5.61 5.42
C GLU A 159 -14.45 6.45 4.15
N VAL A 160 -13.48 6.44 3.23
CA VAL A 160 -13.53 7.20 1.96
C VAL A 160 -14.20 6.41 0.84
N TYR A 161 -13.72 5.19 0.58
CA TYR A 161 -14.07 4.40 -0.60
C TYR A 161 -15.07 3.29 -0.30
N GLY A 162 -15.41 3.04 0.96
CA GLY A 162 -16.24 1.90 1.35
C GLY A 162 -15.58 0.58 0.98
N ALA A 163 -16.18 -0.12 0.02
CA ALA A 163 -15.68 -1.39 -0.52
C ALA A 163 -14.75 -1.23 -1.74
N ALA A 164 -14.63 -0.03 -2.30
CA ALA A 164 -13.97 0.22 -3.58
C ALA A 164 -12.43 0.38 -3.46
N TRP A 165 -11.78 -0.55 -2.75
CA TRP A 165 -10.33 -0.62 -2.59
C TRP A 165 -9.88 -2.05 -2.24
N ALA A 166 -8.60 -2.34 -2.50
CA ALA A 166 -7.94 -3.57 -2.09
C ALA A 166 -6.43 -3.30 -1.87
N TRP A 167 -5.75 -4.27 -1.24
CA TRP A 167 -4.29 -4.34 -1.24
C TRP A 167 -3.83 -4.95 -2.56
N LEU A 168 -3.19 -4.15 -3.42
CA LEU A 168 -2.67 -4.60 -4.72
C LEU A 168 -1.18 -4.27 -4.83
N PRO A 169 -0.41 -4.98 -5.69
CA PRO A 169 0.97 -4.62 -5.98
C PRO A 169 1.08 -3.14 -6.37
N LEU A 170 2.09 -2.46 -5.84
CA LEU A 170 2.29 -1.03 -6.09
C LEU A 170 2.28 -0.66 -7.57
N PRO A 171 2.97 -1.38 -8.49
CA PRO A 171 2.94 -1.04 -9.91
C PRO A 171 1.54 -1.11 -10.50
N PHE A 172 0.75 -2.12 -10.09
CA PHE A 172 -0.63 -2.28 -10.56
C PHE A 172 -1.53 -1.13 -10.09
N TRP A 173 -1.40 -0.69 -8.84
CA TRP A 173 -2.12 0.50 -8.39
C TRP A 173 -1.74 1.74 -9.21
N LEU A 174 -0.44 1.91 -9.53
CA LEU A 174 0.00 3.04 -10.34
C LEU A 174 -0.57 3.04 -11.76
N THR A 175 -0.82 1.88 -12.36
CA THR A 175 -1.48 1.83 -13.68
C THR A 175 -2.95 2.25 -13.58
N LEU A 176 -3.66 1.85 -12.52
CA LEU A 176 -5.08 2.21 -12.32
C LEU A 176 -5.31 3.70 -12.03
N ILE A 177 -4.33 4.38 -11.44
CA ILE A 177 -4.43 5.79 -11.02
C ILE A 177 -3.62 6.75 -11.89
N ASP A 178 -3.02 6.24 -12.96
CA ASP A 178 -2.36 7.05 -13.99
C ASP A 178 -3.36 8.09 -14.53
N PRO A 179 -3.03 9.40 -14.52
CA PRO A 179 -3.91 10.45 -15.05
C PRO A 179 -4.35 10.26 -16.51
N LYS A 180 -3.65 9.41 -17.27
CA LYS A 180 -3.97 9.07 -18.67
C LYS A 180 -4.62 7.69 -18.84
N ALA A 181 -4.84 6.94 -17.76
CA ALA A 181 -5.49 5.63 -17.85
C ALA A 181 -6.99 5.77 -18.10
N ASP A 182 -7.55 4.74 -18.73
CA ASP A 182 -8.99 4.51 -18.75
C ASP A 182 -9.45 4.08 -17.35
N THR A 183 -10.46 4.77 -16.80
CA THR A 183 -10.99 4.48 -15.45
C THR A 183 -11.89 3.24 -15.43
N SER A 184 -12.25 2.69 -16.59
CA SER A 184 -13.14 1.53 -16.70
C SER A 184 -12.66 0.31 -15.90
N GLU A 185 -11.35 0.03 -15.90
CA GLU A 185 -10.78 -1.10 -15.14
C GLU A 185 -10.95 -0.91 -13.63
N LEU A 186 -10.66 0.29 -13.12
CA LEU A 186 -10.85 0.60 -11.69
C LEU A 186 -12.32 0.54 -11.28
N GLU A 187 -13.24 0.94 -12.16
CA GLU A 187 -14.68 0.84 -11.93
C GLU A 187 -15.15 -0.62 -11.88
N VAL A 188 -14.67 -1.47 -12.79
CA VAL A 188 -14.93 -2.92 -12.79
C VAL A 188 -14.45 -3.53 -11.48
N LEU A 189 -13.18 -3.32 -11.12
CA LEU A 189 -12.59 -3.84 -9.88
C LEU A 189 -13.33 -3.33 -8.63
N SER A 190 -13.70 -2.05 -8.60
CA SER A 190 -14.47 -1.47 -7.50
C SER A 190 -15.82 -2.16 -7.29
N ARG A 191 -16.50 -2.56 -8.38
CA ARG A 191 -17.73 -3.34 -8.31
C ARG A 191 -17.47 -4.75 -7.77
N GLU A 192 -16.45 -5.42 -8.29
CA GLU A 192 -16.09 -6.78 -7.85
C GLU A 192 -15.75 -6.84 -6.35
N TRP A 193 -14.96 -5.89 -5.84
CA TRP A 193 -14.65 -5.81 -4.41
C TRP A 193 -15.89 -5.52 -3.55
N GLY A 194 -16.81 -4.69 -4.06
CA GLY A 194 -18.12 -4.47 -3.45
C GLY A 194 -18.91 -5.75 -3.26
N VAL A 195 -19.00 -6.58 -4.30
CA VAL A 195 -19.69 -7.88 -4.26
C VAL A 195 -19.02 -8.82 -3.25
N ARG A 196 -17.70 -9.00 -3.32
CA ARG A 196 -16.95 -9.88 -2.40
C ARG A 196 -17.12 -9.48 -0.94
N GLN A 197 -17.13 -8.18 -0.64
CA GLN A 197 -17.31 -7.70 0.73
C GLN A 197 -18.74 -7.99 1.24
N ALA A 198 -19.75 -7.86 0.39
CA ALA A 198 -21.13 -8.19 0.74
C ALA A 198 -21.32 -9.69 1.04
N GLU A 199 -20.68 -10.56 0.26
CA GLU A 199 -20.69 -12.02 0.47
C GLU A 199 -19.99 -12.41 1.78
N ASN A 200 -18.81 -11.83 2.05
CA ASN A 200 -18.07 -12.06 3.28
C ASN A 200 -18.86 -11.60 4.52
N ASN A 201 -19.52 -10.44 4.45
CA ASN A 201 -20.36 -9.93 5.53
C ASN A 201 -21.58 -10.83 5.77
N SER A 202 -22.22 -11.33 4.71
CA SER A 202 -23.36 -12.25 4.81
C SER A 202 -22.96 -13.58 5.44
N THR A 203 -21.81 -14.14 5.03
CA THR A 203 -21.26 -15.38 5.57
C THR A 203 -20.89 -15.24 7.05
N ASN A 204 -20.27 -14.11 7.42
CA ASN A 204 -19.94 -13.81 8.82
C ASN A 204 -21.19 -13.59 9.68
N ALA A 205 -22.22 -12.94 9.15
CA ALA A 205 -23.50 -12.77 9.83
C ALA A 205 -24.20 -14.12 10.08
N LEU A 206 -24.19 -15.01 9.08
CA LEU A 206 -24.71 -16.38 9.22
C LEU A 206 -23.93 -17.20 10.26
N ARG A 207 -22.59 -17.10 10.28
CA ARG A 207 -21.74 -17.73 11.31
C ARG A 207 -22.04 -17.22 12.71
N ARG A 208 -22.24 -15.90 12.86
CA ARG A 208 -22.62 -15.29 14.15
C ARG A 208 -24.01 -15.76 14.62
N LYS A 209 -25.00 -15.81 13.72
CA LYS A 209 -26.34 -16.34 14.02
C LYS A 209 -26.31 -17.82 14.45
N ARG A 210 -25.47 -18.65 13.84
CA ARG A 210 -25.32 -20.07 14.23
C ARG A 210 -24.69 -20.25 15.61
N LYS A 211 -23.76 -19.36 16.02
CA LYS A 211 -23.16 -19.38 17.36
C LYS A 211 -24.10 -18.89 18.47
N SER A 212 -25.18 -18.19 18.12
CA SER A 212 -26.19 -17.70 19.07
C SER A 212 -27.43 -18.60 19.18
N LEU A 213 -27.49 -19.72 18.45
CA LEU A 213 -28.57 -20.69 18.63
C LEU A 213 -28.37 -21.43 19.96
N PRO A 214 -29.38 -21.52 20.83
CA PRO A 214 -29.25 -22.22 22.10
C PRO A 214 -28.94 -23.69 21.83
N VAL A 215 -27.88 -24.20 22.47
CA VAL A 215 -27.59 -25.63 22.49
C VAL A 215 -28.72 -26.29 23.29
N ILE A 216 -29.67 -26.92 22.60
CA ILE A 216 -30.69 -27.75 23.22
C ILE A 216 -29.96 -28.93 23.84
N LYS A 217 -29.77 -28.88 25.17
CA LYS A 217 -29.28 -30.02 25.94
C LYS A 217 -30.37 -31.08 25.92
N ILE A 218 -30.21 -32.10 25.09
CA ILE A 218 -31.00 -33.32 25.17
C ILE A 218 -30.59 -33.99 26.49
N ARG A 219 -31.48 -33.96 27.49
CA ARG A 219 -31.31 -34.73 28.72
C ARG A 219 -31.45 -36.22 28.35
N ALA A 220 -30.41 -36.99 28.64
CA ALA A 220 -30.47 -38.45 28.71
C ALA A 220 -31.19 -38.88 29.98
#